data_AF-I4A3K6-F1
#
_entry.id   AF-I4A3K6-F1
#
_cell.length_a   1.000
_cell.length_b   1.000
_cell.length_c   1.000
_cell.angle_alpha   90.00
_cell.angle_beta   90.00
_cell.angle_gamma   90.00
#
_symmetry.space_group_name_H-M   'P 1'
#
loop_
_entity.id
_entity.type
_entity.pdbx_description
1 polymer ?
#
loop_
_entity_poly.entity_id
_entity_poly.type
_entity_poly.pdbx_seq_one_letter_code
_entity_poly.pdbx_strand_id
1 'polypeptide(L)'
;MKKKYLLFMSLLILAASVIVYKVQAGGDYLPKMREMAGQGSEVKQLAGEIYEASQQGEIIGYFNLQSAIGYAGPVDVLVFIDKEGQLKKLEIVQQTETPSFFNKVMSVGFVDNILGKKANSQFELGQDLDGVTNATFTSRAIAEAVRKASHTIAMTQLNMEVPQTTSLKLSLEHYLLLGLLFAVFLFQKFKLNKLRNVTLIAGFLLIGYWQKALLTLGNIASVISGNISWQNMPFWLILLIGVFALILITGRNLYCYWICPYGALSELLGAFGRFSRTSYKPCERSIKRFKHLRLFLAWIALVFAFLMMNPSISSYEIFAPLFAWEGTAVQWLMLPVMLFAGVFILRIWCRFFCPVGGILDFLVTCRRSCVQWIDSKVMKNKLSQKQLRQIQLEPGHQEKA
;
A
#
# COMPACT_ATOMS: atom_id res chain seq x y z
N MET A 1 5.94 -33.97 -3.95
CA MET A 1 6.67 -32.78 -4.44
C MET A 1 7.41 -32.09 -3.28
N LYS A 2 8.72 -31.83 -3.36
CA LYS A 2 9.46 -31.15 -2.27
C LYS A 2 8.88 -29.75 -2.04
N LYS A 3 8.66 -29.34 -0.78
CA LYS A 3 8.07 -28.02 -0.39
C LYS A 3 8.65 -26.80 -1.12
N LYS A 4 9.92 -26.88 -1.56
CA LYS A 4 10.60 -25.85 -2.34
C LYS A 4 9.98 -25.62 -3.73
N TYR A 5 9.51 -26.68 -4.40
CA TYR A 5 8.87 -26.55 -5.72
C TYR A 5 7.52 -25.85 -5.63
N LEU A 6 6.72 -26.16 -4.60
CA LEU A 6 5.44 -25.50 -4.39
C LEU A 6 5.63 -24.00 -4.18
N LEU A 7 6.59 -23.60 -3.34
CA LEU A 7 6.91 -22.18 -3.13
C LEU A 7 7.37 -21.49 -4.42
N PHE A 8 8.25 -22.14 -5.19
CA PHE A 8 8.74 -21.60 -6.45
C PHE A 8 7.61 -21.40 -7.46
N MET A 9 6.74 -22.40 -7.63
CA MET A 9 5.57 -22.31 -8.51
C MET A 9 4.61 -21.21 -8.07
N SER A 10 4.32 -21.08 -6.77
CA SER A 10 3.47 -20.01 -6.25
C SER A 10 4.05 -18.62 -6.55
N LEU A 11 5.37 -18.43 -6.37
CA LEU A 11 6.03 -17.17 -6.70
C LEU A 11 6.01 -16.88 -8.21
N LEU A 12 6.19 -17.91 -9.05
CA LEU A 12 6.15 -17.78 -10.50
C LEU A 12 4.77 -17.38 -11.01
N ILE A 13 3.70 -18.00 -10.48
CA ILE A 13 2.32 -17.64 -10.81
C ILE A 13 2.02 -16.19 -10.39
N LEU A 14 2.45 -15.80 -9.19
CA LEU A 14 2.27 -14.43 -8.72
C LEU A 14 3.01 -13.43 -9.63
N ALA A 15 4.27 -13.71 -9.99
CA ALA A 15 5.05 -12.88 -10.90
C ALA A 15 4.39 -12.78 -12.29
N ALA A 16 3.91 -13.89 -12.84
CA ALA A 16 3.18 -13.91 -14.11
C ALA A 16 1.91 -13.04 -14.04
N SER A 17 1.12 -13.13 -12.96
CA SER A 17 -0.08 -12.29 -12.79
C SER A 17 0.24 -10.79 -12.75
N VAL A 18 1.36 -10.41 -12.12
CA VAL A 18 1.81 -9.00 -12.09
C VAL A 18 2.26 -8.52 -13.46
N ILE A 19 2.93 -9.38 -14.25
CA ILE A 19 3.33 -9.06 -15.62
C ILE A 19 2.08 -8.84 -16.49
N VAL A 20 1.10 -9.74 -16.41
CA VAL A 20 -0.18 -9.59 -17.13
C VAL A 20 -0.86 -8.27 -16.77
N TYR A 21 -0.95 -7.96 -15.47
CA TYR A 21 -1.49 -6.69 -14.98
C TYR A 21 -0.76 -5.48 -15.60
N LYS A 22 0.57 -5.47 -15.57
CA LYS A 22 1.35 -4.34 -16.10
C LYS A 22 1.22 -4.15 -17.61
N VAL A 23 1.19 -5.24 -18.36
CA VAL A 23 1.05 -5.19 -19.82
C VAL A 23 -0.33 -4.64 -20.22
N GLN A 24 -1.37 -4.93 -19.44
CA GLN A 24 -2.74 -4.53 -19.75
C GLN A 24 -3.16 -3.19 -19.12
N ALA A 25 -2.40 -2.66 -18.16
CA ALA A 25 -2.74 -1.40 -17.49
C ALA A 25 -2.58 -0.15 -18.37
N GLY A 26 -1.83 -0.20 -19.49
CA GLY A 26 -1.71 0.92 -20.43
C GLY A 26 -2.82 0.92 -21.48
N GLY A 27 -3.81 1.79 -21.34
CA GLY A 27 -4.92 1.94 -22.30
C GLY A 27 -4.66 3.01 -23.37
N ASP A 28 -5.18 2.79 -24.58
CA ASP A 28 -5.34 3.87 -25.56
C ASP A 28 -6.53 4.74 -25.17
N TYR A 29 -6.25 5.97 -24.72
CA TYR A 29 -7.27 6.92 -24.30
C TYR A 29 -7.74 7.85 -25.42
N LEU A 30 -7.18 7.77 -26.64
CA LEU A 30 -7.61 8.62 -27.76
C LEU A 30 -9.10 8.49 -28.09
N PRO A 31 -9.72 7.28 -28.14
CA PRO A 31 -11.15 7.16 -28.39
C PRO A 31 -11.98 7.93 -27.37
N LYS A 32 -11.57 7.89 -26.10
CA LYS A 32 -12.22 8.55 -24.99
C LYS A 32 -12.06 10.07 -25.04
N MET A 33 -10.87 10.55 -25.39
CA MET A 33 -10.62 11.98 -25.62
C MET A 33 -11.49 12.52 -26.77
N ARG A 34 -11.67 11.76 -27.86
CA ARG A 34 -12.55 12.16 -28.97
C ARG A 34 -14.01 12.23 -28.54
N GLU A 35 -14.48 11.25 -27.77
CA GLU A 35 -15.82 11.28 -27.18
C GLU A 35 -16.01 12.50 -26.26
N MET A 36 -15.01 12.80 -25.42
CA MET A 36 -15.00 13.98 -24.56
C MET A 36 -14.93 15.30 -25.35
N ALA A 37 -14.20 15.37 -26.45
CA ALA A 37 -14.10 16.59 -27.26
C ALA A 37 -15.38 16.89 -28.05
N GLY A 38 -16.13 15.84 -28.42
CA GLY A 38 -17.33 15.92 -29.24
C GLY A 38 -17.14 15.28 -30.61
N GLN A 39 -18.25 14.95 -31.28
CA GLN A 39 -18.20 14.32 -32.60
C GLN A 39 -17.54 15.26 -33.62
N GLY A 40 -16.60 14.70 -34.40
CA GLY A 40 -15.86 15.44 -35.43
C GLY A 40 -14.63 16.20 -34.91
N SER A 41 -14.27 16.05 -33.64
CA SER A 41 -13.02 16.61 -33.10
C SER A 41 -11.82 15.75 -33.47
N GLU A 42 -10.74 16.40 -33.90
CA GLU A 42 -9.42 15.80 -34.05
C GLU A 42 -8.64 15.95 -32.74
N VAL A 43 -7.94 14.90 -32.34
CA VAL A 43 -7.10 14.89 -31.13
C VAL A 43 -5.69 14.48 -31.51
N LYS A 44 -4.72 15.35 -31.24
CA LYS A 44 -3.31 15.16 -31.59
C LYS A 44 -2.42 15.27 -30.34
N GLN A 45 -1.52 14.31 -30.15
CA GLN A 45 -0.52 14.39 -29.07
C GLN A 45 0.51 15.48 -29.38
N LEU A 46 0.77 16.35 -28.39
CA LEU A 46 1.76 17.43 -28.50
C LEU A 46 3.10 16.99 -27.92
N ALA A 47 3.13 16.73 -26.60
CA ALA A 47 4.32 16.34 -25.86
C ALA A 47 3.93 15.60 -24.57
N GLY A 48 4.60 14.48 -24.29
CA GLY A 48 4.27 13.64 -23.14
C GLY A 48 2.78 13.27 -23.13
N GLU A 49 2.13 13.46 -22.00
CA GLU A 49 0.70 13.16 -21.80
C GLU A 49 -0.23 14.33 -22.18
N ILE A 50 0.22 15.30 -22.98
CA ILE A 50 -0.56 16.46 -23.43
C ILE A 50 -1.10 16.22 -24.84
N TYR A 51 -2.40 16.46 -25.03
CA TYR A 51 -3.06 16.36 -26.32
C TYR A 51 -3.83 17.63 -26.64
N GLU A 52 -3.78 18.07 -27.88
CA GLU A 52 -4.58 19.15 -28.43
C GLU A 52 -5.86 18.58 -29.02
N ALA A 53 -6.99 19.24 -28.75
CA ALA A 53 -8.25 18.97 -29.41
C ALA A 53 -8.60 20.13 -30.33
N SER A 54 -8.95 19.82 -31.58
CA SER A 54 -9.41 20.80 -32.56
C SER A 54 -10.71 20.35 -33.21
N GLN A 55 -11.51 21.32 -33.66
CA GLN A 55 -12.73 21.08 -34.40
C GLN A 55 -12.72 22.01 -35.62
N GLN A 56 -12.88 21.45 -36.82
CA GLN A 56 -12.83 22.22 -38.08
C GLN A 56 -11.53 23.05 -38.24
N GLY A 57 -10.41 22.56 -37.71
CA GLY A 57 -9.12 23.26 -37.76
C GLY A 57 -8.92 24.34 -36.69
N GLU A 58 -9.93 24.62 -35.86
CA GLU A 58 -9.80 25.54 -34.73
C GLU A 58 -9.53 24.76 -33.43
N ILE A 59 -8.53 25.18 -32.65
CA ILE A 59 -8.25 24.58 -31.35
C ILE A 59 -9.43 24.88 -30.42
N ILE A 60 -9.95 23.85 -29.75
CA ILE A 60 -11.04 23.97 -28.76
C ILE A 60 -10.54 23.78 -27.33
N GLY A 61 -9.37 23.17 -27.14
CA GLY A 61 -8.76 22.99 -25.83
C GLY A 61 -7.70 21.91 -25.80
N TYR A 62 -7.33 21.51 -24.59
CA TYR A 62 -6.24 20.59 -24.34
C TYR A 62 -6.67 19.50 -23.34
N PHE A 63 -6.19 18.29 -23.57
CA PHE A 63 -6.24 17.19 -22.63
C PHE A 63 -4.90 16.98 -21.95
N ASN A 64 -4.94 16.57 -20.69
CA ASN A 64 -3.77 16.02 -20.02
C ASN A 64 -4.16 14.85 -19.13
N LEU A 65 -3.36 13.78 -19.20
CA LEU A 65 -3.48 12.61 -18.34
C LEU A 65 -2.43 12.69 -17.22
N GLN A 66 -2.88 12.62 -15.97
CA GLN A 66 -1.98 12.59 -14.82
C GLN A 66 -2.42 11.56 -13.79
N SER A 67 -1.45 11.13 -12.99
CA SER A 67 -1.66 10.16 -11.91
C SER A 67 -1.28 10.74 -10.55
N ALA A 68 -2.02 10.32 -9.53
CA ALA A 68 -1.69 10.53 -8.13
C ALA A 68 -2.10 9.33 -7.29
N ILE A 69 -1.41 9.13 -6.15
CA ILE A 69 -1.65 7.97 -5.29
C ILE A 69 -2.64 8.28 -4.19
N GLY A 70 -3.65 7.43 -4.10
CA GLY A 70 -4.67 7.42 -3.06
C GLY A 70 -4.37 6.44 -1.93
N TYR A 71 -5.44 5.95 -1.34
CA TYR A 71 -5.39 5.06 -0.19
C TYR A 71 -4.74 3.71 -0.53
N ALA A 72 -5.15 3.12 -1.66
CA ALA A 72 -4.72 1.79 -2.06
C ALA A 72 -3.81 1.80 -3.29
N GLY A 73 -3.89 2.79 -4.19
CA GLY A 73 -2.96 2.92 -5.31
C GLY A 73 -3.21 4.13 -6.21
N PRO A 74 -2.63 4.20 -7.42
CA PRO A 74 -2.81 5.31 -8.36
C PRO A 74 -4.25 5.46 -8.80
N VAL A 75 -4.60 6.73 -9.03
CA VAL A 75 -5.80 7.24 -9.68
C VAL A 75 -5.32 8.09 -10.85
N ASP A 76 -5.70 7.68 -12.06
CA ASP A 76 -5.36 8.34 -13.30
C ASP A 76 -6.55 9.17 -13.75
N VAL A 77 -6.32 10.46 -13.94
CA VAL A 77 -7.33 11.44 -14.29
C VAL A 77 -6.99 12.07 -15.62
N LEU A 78 -7.97 12.03 -16.52
CA LEU A 78 -7.98 12.74 -17.77
C LEU A 78 -8.82 14.01 -17.63
N VAL A 79 -8.21 15.17 -17.82
CA VAL A 79 -8.91 16.46 -17.80
C VAL A 79 -8.97 17.05 -19.20
N PHE A 80 -10.05 17.77 -19.49
CA PHE A 80 -10.19 18.63 -20.67
C PHE A 80 -10.35 20.08 -20.21
N ILE A 81 -9.47 20.95 -20.69
CA ILE A 81 -9.46 22.39 -20.40
C ILE A 81 -9.62 23.16 -21.70
N ASP A 82 -10.57 24.09 -21.73
CA ASP A 82 -10.81 24.95 -22.89
C ASP A 82 -9.72 26.03 -23.05
N LYS A 83 -9.79 26.80 -24.16
CA LYS A 83 -8.86 27.91 -24.43
C LYS A 83 -8.92 29.00 -23.37
N GLU A 84 -10.06 29.15 -22.69
CA GLU A 84 -10.29 30.11 -21.62
C GLU A 84 -9.74 29.63 -20.27
N GLY A 85 -9.11 28.44 -20.23
CA GLY A 85 -8.53 27.86 -19.04
C GLY A 85 -9.55 27.35 -18.04
N GLN A 86 -10.75 26.97 -18.46
CA GLN A 86 -11.76 26.33 -17.63
C GLN A 86 -11.73 24.81 -17.79
N LEU A 87 -11.78 24.10 -16.67
CA LEU A 87 -11.92 22.65 -16.66
C LEU A 87 -13.34 22.27 -17.05
N LYS A 88 -13.53 21.77 -18.28
CA LYS A 88 -14.85 21.42 -18.83
C LYS A 88 -15.24 19.98 -18.61
N LYS A 89 -14.28 19.06 -18.69
CA LYS A 89 -14.53 17.63 -18.47
C LYS A 89 -13.42 17.03 -17.62
N LEU A 90 -13.80 16.07 -16.80
CA LEU A 90 -12.93 15.30 -15.93
C LEU A 90 -13.39 13.86 -15.98
N GLU A 91 -12.45 12.95 -16.19
CA GLU A 91 -12.74 11.54 -16.11
C GLU A 91 -11.62 10.77 -15.41
N ILE A 92 -12.02 9.85 -14.52
CA ILE A 92 -11.10 8.92 -13.89
C ILE A 92 -10.99 7.71 -14.83
N VAL A 93 -9.89 7.63 -15.58
CA VAL A 93 -9.73 6.64 -16.66
C VAL A 93 -9.21 5.31 -16.14
N GLN A 94 -8.43 5.33 -15.07
CA GLN A 94 -7.95 4.14 -14.38
C GLN A 94 -7.78 4.45 -12.89
N GLN A 95 -8.08 3.48 -12.03
CA GLN A 95 -7.86 3.61 -10.60
C GLN A 95 -7.65 2.26 -9.94
N THR A 96 -6.89 2.28 -8.85
CA THR A 96 -6.62 1.09 -8.03
C THR A 96 -6.96 1.38 -6.57
N GLU A 97 -7.97 2.20 -6.31
CA GLU A 97 -8.47 2.47 -4.97
C GLU A 97 -9.30 1.31 -4.42
N THR A 98 -9.53 1.30 -3.11
CA THR A 98 -10.49 0.36 -2.52
C THR A 98 -11.90 0.73 -2.99
N PRO A 99 -12.70 -0.22 -3.51
CA PRO A 99 -14.00 0.08 -4.11
C PRO A 99 -14.95 0.89 -3.20
N SER A 100 -14.96 0.61 -1.89
CA SER A 100 -15.81 1.34 -0.94
C SER A 100 -15.43 2.83 -0.84
N PHE A 101 -14.14 3.16 -0.76
CA PHE A 101 -13.69 4.55 -0.71
C PHE A 101 -13.95 5.26 -2.03
N PHE A 102 -13.63 4.62 -3.16
CA PHE A 102 -13.85 5.20 -4.49
C PHE A 102 -15.32 5.50 -4.74
N ASN A 103 -16.19 4.51 -4.54
CA ASN A 103 -17.63 4.67 -4.76
C ASN A 103 -18.23 5.75 -3.86
N LYS A 104 -17.74 5.87 -2.62
CA LYS A 104 -18.16 6.95 -1.72
C LYS A 104 -17.81 8.32 -2.28
N VAL A 105 -16.57 8.52 -2.74
CA VAL A 105 -16.14 9.80 -3.31
C VAL A 105 -16.97 10.16 -4.54
N MET A 106 -17.25 9.18 -5.41
CA MET A 106 -18.12 9.38 -6.57
C MET A 106 -19.57 9.69 -6.16
N SER A 107 -20.12 8.99 -5.17
CA SER A 107 -21.51 9.16 -4.74
C SER A 107 -21.82 10.53 -4.11
N VAL A 108 -20.80 11.20 -3.57
CA VAL A 108 -20.93 12.54 -2.96
C VAL A 108 -20.80 13.65 -4.01
N GLY A 109 -20.53 13.32 -5.28
CA GLY A 109 -20.36 14.32 -6.33
C GLY A 109 -19.06 15.11 -6.21
N PHE A 110 -18.01 14.51 -5.62
CA PHE A 110 -16.73 15.19 -5.42
C PHE A 110 -16.11 15.68 -6.74
N VAL A 111 -16.23 14.88 -7.80
CA VAL A 111 -15.75 15.22 -9.14
C VAL A 111 -16.53 16.39 -9.73
N ASP A 112 -17.84 16.47 -9.48
CA ASP A 112 -18.69 17.54 -10.01
C ASP A 112 -18.31 18.91 -9.44
N ASN A 113 -17.88 18.95 -8.17
CA ASN A 113 -17.39 20.17 -7.51
C ASN A 113 -16.06 20.70 -8.08
N ILE A 114 -15.37 19.92 -8.90
CA ILE A 114 -14.12 20.30 -9.56
C ILE A 114 -14.38 20.93 -10.93
N LEU A 115 -15.47 20.53 -11.60
CA LEU A 115 -15.83 21.04 -12.92
C LEU A 115 -16.07 22.55 -12.89
N GLY A 116 -15.65 23.24 -13.95
CA GLY A 116 -15.79 24.69 -14.11
C GLY A 116 -14.71 25.52 -13.41
N LYS A 117 -13.87 24.92 -12.55
CA LYS A 117 -12.72 25.63 -11.95
C LYS A 117 -11.70 26.02 -13.01
N LYS A 118 -10.95 27.10 -12.74
CA LYS A 118 -9.85 27.54 -13.61
C LYS A 118 -8.66 26.60 -13.52
N ALA A 119 -7.93 26.47 -14.62
CA ALA A 119 -6.78 25.58 -14.76
C ALA A 119 -5.66 25.86 -13.74
N ASN A 120 -5.57 27.10 -13.24
CA ASN A 120 -4.63 27.53 -12.21
C ASN A 120 -5.24 27.64 -10.80
N SER A 121 -6.42 27.04 -10.56
CA SER A 121 -6.98 26.92 -9.19
C SER A 121 -6.06 26.08 -8.31
N GLN A 122 -6.26 26.10 -6.99
CA GLN A 122 -5.37 25.37 -6.08
C GLN A 122 -5.57 23.85 -6.17
N PHE A 123 -6.82 23.39 -6.29
CA PHE A 123 -7.21 21.99 -6.24
C PHE A 123 -6.68 21.28 -4.98
N GLU A 124 -6.81 21.94 -3.83
CA GLU A 124 -6.35 21.43 -2.53
C GLU A 124 -7.51 21.27 -1.54
N LEU A 125 -7.51 20.11 -0.86
CA LEU A 125 -8.53 19.84 0.15
C LEU A 125 -8.39 20.78 1.34
N GLY A 126 -9.52 21.35 1.79
CA GLY A 126 -9.57 22.33 2.87
C GLY A 126 -9.15 23.74 2.46
N GLN A 127 -8.81 23.94 1.18
CA GLN A 127 -8.64 25.27 0.59
C GLN A 127 -9.81 25.58 -0.34
N ASP A 128 -9.78 25.08 -1.57
CA ASP A 128 -10.79 25.31 -2.59
C ASP A 128 -11.61 24.05 -2.93
N LEU A 129 -11.33 22.92 -2.26
CA LEU A 129 -12.07 21.67 -2.39
C LEU A 129 -12.42 21.10 -1.01
N ASP A 130 -13.62 20.54 -0.88
CA ASP A 130 -14.02 19.82 0.33
C ASP A 130 -13.61 18.34 0.26
N GLY A 131 -12.85 17.88 1.25
CA GLY A 131 -12.46 16.48 1.35
C GLY A 131 -13.64 15.58 1.73
N VAL A 132 -13.65 14.35 1.21
CA VAL A 132 -14.69 13.37 1.57
C VAL A 132 -14.34 12.70 2.89
N THR A 133 -15.22 12.81 3.88
CA THR A 133 -15.03 12.21 5.21
C THR A 133 -14.88 10.68 5.09
N ASN A 134 -13.86 10.13 5.76
CA ASN A 134 -13.44 8.72 5.68
C ASN A 134 -12.98 8.23 4.30
N ALA A 135 -12.87 9.10 3.30
CA ALA A 135 -12.26 8.80 2.00
C ALA A 135 -11.27 9.91 1.58
N THR A 136 -10.63 10.54 2.57
CA THR A 136 -9.79 11.72 2.38
C THR A 136 -8.60 11.45 1.47
N PHE A 137 -7.92 10.31 1.62
CA PHE A 137 -6.79 9.93 0.76
C PHE A 137 -7.22 9.77 -0.71
N THR A 138 -8.37 9.15 -0.95
CA THR A 138 -8.95 8.99 -2.30
C THR A 138 -9.33 10.34 -2.91
N SER A 139 -10.06 11.18 -2.17
CA SER A 139 -10.41 12.53 -2.65
C SER A 139 -9.17 13.39 -2.89
N ARG A 140 -8.14 13.26 -2.06
CA ARG A 140 -6.87 14.00 -2.21
C ARG A 140 -6.10 13.54 -3.43
N ALA A 141 -6.10 12.25 -3.74
CA ALA A 141 -5.46 11.73 -4.94
C ALA A 141 -6.14 12.24 -6.21
N ILE A 142 -7.48 12.23 -6.26
CA ILE A 142 -8.22 12.80 -7.40
C ILE A 142 -7.90 14.29 -7.55
N ALA A 143 -7.97 15.06 -6.45
CA ALA A 143 -7.63 16.48 -6.47
C ALA A 143 -6.20 16.73 -6.94
N GLU A 144 -5.23 15.96 -6.45
CA GLU A 144 -3.82 16.08 -6.82
C GLU A 144 -3.55 15.70 -8.29
N ALA A 145 -4.21 14.66 -8.81
CA ALA A 145 -4.11 14.28 -10.22
C ALA A 145 -4.69 15.38 -11.12
N VAL A 146 -5.86 15.92 -10.77
CA VAL A 146 -6.47 17.08 -11.44
C VAL A 146 -5.55 18.29 -11.39
N ARG A 147 -4.98 18.59 -10.21
CA ARG A 147 -4.08 19.73 -10.00
C ARG A 147 -2.89 19.65 -10.93
N LYS A 148 -2.20 18.50 -10.95
CA LYS A 148 -1.07 18.27 -11.86
C LYS A 148 -1.49 18.47 -13.31
N ALA A 149 -2.62 17.87 -13.72
CA ALA A 149 -3.04 17.92 -15.11
C ALA A 149 -3.40 19.34 -15.55
N SER A 150 -4.13 20.04 -14.68
CA SER A 150 -4.58 21.41 -14.90
C SER A 150 -3.43 22.40 -14.89
N HIS A 151 -2.52 22.31 -13.92
CA HIS A 151 -1.35 23.17 -13.82
C HIS A 151 -0.38 22.95 -14.99
N THR A 152 -0.21 21.70 -15.45
CA THR A 152 0.59 21.41 -16.65
C THR A 152 0.02 22.09 -17.89
N ILE A 153 -1.29 22.02 -18.12
CA ILE A 153 -1.92 22.74 -19.25
C ILE A 153 -1.81 24.26 -19.07
N ALA A 154 -2.13 24.76 -17.86
CA ALA A 154 -2.08 26.17 -17.52
C ALA A 154 -0.70 26.79 -17.83
N MET A 155 0.39 26.14 -17.40
CA MET A 155 1.75 26.64 -17.60
C MET A 155 2.24 26.49 -19.05
N THR A 156 1.96 25.36 -19.70
CA THR A 156 2.59 25.00 -20.98
C THR A 156 1.82 25.46 -22.21
N GLN A 157 0.47 25.49 -22.13
CA GLN A 157 -0.38 25.81 -23.28
C GLN A 157 -1.06 27.17 -23.14
N LEU A 158 -1.39 27.59 -21.91
CA LEU A 158 -2.17 28.81 -21.66
C LEU A 158 -1.35 29.97 -21.08
N ASN A 159 -0.07 29.76 -20.77
CA ASN A 159 0.83 30.75 -20.13
C ASN A 159 0.22 31.40 -18.87
N MET A 160 -0.54 30.62 -18.09
CA MET A 160 -1.15 31.07 -16.85
C MET A 160 -0.19 30.85 -15.68
N GLU A 161 -0.12 31.82 -14.77
CA GLU A 161 0.57 31.65 -13.50
C GLU A 161 -0.20 30.67 -12.61
N VAL A 162 0.51 29.67 -12.08
CA VAL A 162 -0.02 28.68 -11.15
C VAL A 162 0.50 28.93 -9.73
N PRO A 163 -0.31 28.66 -8.69
CA PRO A 163 0.13 28.74 -7.31
C PRO A 163 1.36 27.86 -7.08
N GLN A 164 2.38 28.38 -6.39
CA GLN A 164 3.54 27.57 -6.02
C GLN A 164 3.12 26.49 -5.03
N THR A 165 3.27 25.22 -5.42
CA THR A 165 3.02 24.10 -4.52
C THR A 165 4.14 23.99 -3.49
N THR A 166 3.75 23.89 -2.22
CA THR A 166 4.72 23.72 -1.14
C THR A 166 5.47 22.39 -1.30
N SER A 167 6.79 22.42 -1.14
CA SER A 167 7.67 21.24 -1.18
C SER A 167 7.23 20.15 -0.21
N LEU A 168 7.74 18.92 -0.41
CA LEU A 168 7.53 17.72 0.42
C LEU A 168 7.67 18.03 1.94
N LYS A 169 6.58 18.49 2.58
CA LYS A 169 6.52 18.72 4.02
C LYS A 169 5.89 17.50 4.66
N LEU A 170 6.71 16.74 5.39
CA LEU A 170 6.21 15.71 6.28
C LEU A 170 5.26 16.38 7.30
N SER A 171 4.00 15.97 7.32
CA SER A 171 3.06 16.40 8.35
C SER A 171 3.47 15.89 9.74
N LEU A 172 2.94 16.49 10.80
CA LEU A 172 3.12 16.05 12.19
C LEU A 172 2.91 14.53 12.36
N GLU A 173 1.93 13.98 11.66
CA GLU A 173 1.53 12.57 11.71
C GLU A 173 2.67 11.63 11.27
N HIS A 174 3.46 12.05 10.28
CA HIS A 174 4.62 11.30 9.81
C HIS A 174 5.72 11.27 10.88
N TYR A 175 5.98 12.40 11.55
CA TYR A 175 6.94 12.47 12.64
C TYR A 175 6.51 11.60 13.83
N LEU A 176 5.21 11.62 14.17
CA LEU A 176 4.65 10.77 15.22
C LEU A 176 4.78 9.27 14.88
N LEU A 177 4.54 8.90 13.63
CA LEU A 177 4.72 7.52 13.16
C LEU A 177 6.19 7.08 13.24
N LEU A 178 7.11 7.90 12.77
CA LEU A 178 8.55 7.63 12.84
C LEU A 178 9.01 7.51 14.31
N GLY A 179 8.54 8.41 15.17
CA GLY A 179 8.78 8.35 16.61
C GLY A 179 8.26 7.07 17.24
N LEU A 180 7.06 6.61 16.87
CA LEU A 180 6.48 5.36 17.34
C LEU A 180 7.30 4.13 16.90
N LEU A 181 7.68 4.08 15.62
CA LEU A 181 8.52 2.99 15.08
C LEU A 181 9.90 2.95 15.76
N PHE A 182 10.50 4.12 15.96
CA PHE A 182 11.78 4.25 16.65
C PHE A 182 11.69 3.86 18.13
N ALA A 183 10.63 4.28 18.84
CA ALA A 183 10.39 3.89 20.23
C ALA A 183 10.26 2.36 20.36
N VAL A 184 9.51 1.70 19.46
CA VAL A 184 9.40 0.23 19.44
C VAL A 184 10.76 -0.44 19.19
N PHE A 185 11.58 0.11 18.29
CA PHE A 185 12.94 -0.37 18.10
C PHE A 185 13.78 -0.29 19.37
N LEU A 186 13.77 0.87 20.05
CA LEU A 186 14.52 1.07 21.30
C LEU A 186 14.01 0.15 22.41
N PHE A 187 12.69 0.07 22.62
CA PHE A 187 12.09 -0.77 23.65
C PHE A 187 12.41 -2.25 23.41
N GLN A 188 12.41 -2.70 22.15
CA GLN A 188 12.82 -4.05 21.80
C GLN A 188 14.31 -4.28 22.01
N LYS A 189 15.18 -3.31 21.67
CA LYS A 189 16.64 -3.39 21.82
C LYS A 189 17.06 -3.46 23.30
N PHE A 190 16.44 -2.64 24.14
CA PHE A 190 16.69 -2.56 25.58
C PHE A 190 15.81 -3.50 26.41
N LYS A 191 15.03 -4.38 25.77
CA LYS A 191 14.15 -5.39 26.43
C LYS A 191 13.11 -4.78 27.39
N LEU A 192 12.65 -3.56 27.11
CA LEU A 192 11.64 -2.83 27.90
C LEU A 192 10.21 -3.33 27.60
N ASN A 193 9.97 -4.63 27.79
CA ASN A 193 8.71 -5.29 27.41
C ASN A 193 7.47 -4.74 28.14
N LYS A 194 7.63 -4.10 29.30
CA LYS A 194 6.53 -3.47 30.05
C LYS A 194 5.90 -2.30 29.27
N LEU A 195 6.67 -1.62 28.42
CA LEU A 195 6.21 -0.47 27.62
C LEU A 195 5.43 -0.89 26.37
N ARG A 196 5.32 -2.18 26.10
CA ARG A 196 4.62 -2.72 24.93
C ARG A 196 3.17 -2.26 24.85
N ASN A 197 2.45 -2.28 25.97
CA ASN A 197 1.04 -1.88 25.95
C ASN A 197 0.89 -0.39 25.64
N VAL A 198 1.87 0.44 26.03
CA VAL A 198 1.89 1.88 25.72
C VAL A 198 1.99 2.10 24.21
N THR A 199 2.95 1.44 23.53
CA THR A 199 3.08 1.57 22.07
C THR A 199 1.91 0.96 21.32
N LEU A 200 1.28 -0.07 21.88
CA LEU A 200 0.13 -0.73 21.29
C LEU A 200 -1.12 0.17 21.34
N ILE A 201 -1.33 0.87 22.46
CA ILE A 201 -2.36 1.91 22.60
C ILE A 201 -2.05 3.10 21.68
N ALA A 202 -0.80 3.56 21.66
CA ALA A 202 -0.37 4.64 20.78
C ALA A 202 -0.59 4.28 19.30
N GLY A 203 -0.28 3.04 18.90
CA GLY A 203 -0.57 2.53 17.57
C GLY A 203 -2.07 2.49 17.27
N PHE A 204 -2.91 2.04 18.22
CA PHE A 204 -4.36 2.07 18.08
C PHE A 204 -4.89 3.49 17.85
N LEU A 205 -4.44 4.47 18.64
CA LEU A 205 -4.89 5.86 18.54
C LEU A 205 -4.36 6.55 17.28
N LEU A 206 -3.06 6.43 16.99
CA LEU A 206 -2.43 7.09 15.85
C LEU A 206 -2.82 6.43 14.52
N ILE A 207 -2.56 5.13 14.36
CA ILE A 207 -2.72 4.44 13.08
C ILE A 207 -4.17 4.02 12.85
N GLY A 208 -4.86 3.56 13.91
CA GLY A 208 -6.23 3.06 13.83
C GLY A 208 -7.26 4.19 13.84
N TYR A 209 -7.32 4.95 14.92
CA TYR A 209 -8.37 5.95 15.14
C TYR A 209 -8.15 7.23 14.31
N TRP A 210 -6.95 7.81 14.36
CA TRP A 210 -6.67 9.08 13.69
C TRP A 210 -6.41 8.88 12.19
N GLN A 211 -5.39 8.09 11.82
CA GLN A 211 -4.99 7.94 10.42
C GLN A 211 -5.85 6.96 9.62
N LYS A 212 -6.48 5.99 10.29
CA LYS A 212 -7.30 4.93 9.67
C LYS A 212 -6.55 4.17 8.55
N ALA A 213 -5.21 4.16 8.62
CA ALA A 213 -4.31 3.72 7.56
C ALA A 213 -3.43 2.56 8.04
N LEU A 214 -4.06 1.41 8.29
CA LEU A 214 -3.35 0.18 8.65
C LEU A 214 -2.60 -0.37 7.42
N LEU A 215 -1.61 -1.23 7.65
CA LEU A 215 -1.08 -2.05 6.56
C LEU A 215 -2.15 -3.03 6.10
N THR A 216 -2.43 -3.04 4.79
CA THR A 216 -3.39 -3.91 4.12
C THR A 216 -2.70 -4.74 3.04
N LEU A 217 -3.39 -5.76 2.53
CA LEU A 217 -2.95 -6.54 1.39
C LEU A 217 -2.91 -5.70 0.11
N GLY A 218 -3.84 -4.75 -0.07
CA GLY A 218 -3.84 -3.78 -1.17
C GLY A 218 -2.58 -2.92 -1.19
N ASN A 219 -2.12 -2.43 -0.04
CA ASN A 219 -0.88 -1.66 0.04
C ASN A 219 0.34 -2.49 -0.41
N ILE A 220 0.35 -3.78 -0.05
CA ILE A 220 1.39 -4.72 -0.48
C ILE A 220 1.26 -5.00 -1.98
N ALA A 221 0.04 -5.18 -2.49
CA ALA A 221 -0.23 -5.37 -3.91
C ALA A 221 0.28 -4.19 -4.74
N SER A 222 0.08 -2.96 -4.27
CA SER A 222 0.55 -1.73 -4.93
C SER A 222 2.06 -1.60 -4.94
N VAL A 223 2.76 -2.03 -3.88
CA VAL A 223 4.22 -2.12 -3.93
C VAL A 223 4.70 -3.18 -4.92
N ILE A 224 4.05 -4.35 -4.93
CA ILE A 224 4.39 -5.44 -5.86
C ILE A 224 4.17 -5.03 -7.32
N SER A 225 3.10 -4.28 -7.60
CA SER A 225 2.83 -3.76 -8.94
C SER A 225 3.68 -2.53 -9.30
N GLY A 226 4.45 -1.96 -8.37
CA GLY A 226 5.25 -0.76 -8.63
C GLY A 226 4.43 0.54 -8.68
N ASN A 227 3.19 0.48 -8.21
CA ASN A 227 2.25 1.59 -8.11
C ASN A 227 2.56 2.45 -6.87
N ILE A 228 3.73 3.08 -6.84
CA ILE A 228 4.26 3.83 -5.69
C ILE A 228 4.64 5.27 -6.10
N SER A 229 4.28 6.24 -5.27
CA SER A 229 4.51 7.66 -5.48
C SER A 229 5.53 8.10 -4.47
N TRP A 230 6.72 8.31 -4.98
CA TRP A 230 7.87 8.74 -4.21
C TRP A 230 7.78 10.24 -3.86
N GLN A 231 6.98 11.00 -4.60
CA GLN A 231 6.86 12.45 -4.47
C GLN A 231 5.99 12.90 -3.30
N ASN A 232 5.02 12.10 -2.86
CA ASN A 232 4.08 12.47 -1.78
C ASN A 232 4.07 11.48 -0.60
N MET A 233 5.08 10.60 -0.52
CA MET A 233 5.31 9.57 0.52
C MET A 233 4.12 9.33 1.47
N PRO A 234 3.09 8.59 1.04
CA PRO A 234 1.86 8.45 1.83
C PRO A 234 2.14 7.76 3.17
N PHE A 235 1.33 8.07 4.18
CA PHE A 235 1.48 7.56 5.55
C PHE A 235 1.69 6.03 5.59
N TRP A 236 0.90 5.29 4.80
CA TRP A 236 0.98 3.83 4.73
C TRP A 236 2.32 3.33 4.17
N LEU A 237 2.94 4.07 3.26
CA LEU A 237 4.23 3.71 2.65
C LEU A 237 5.36 3.88 3.65
N ILE A 238 5.36 4.98 4.42
CA ILE A 238 6.32 5.17 5.52
C ILE A 238 6.15 4.07 6.57
N LEU A 239 4.91 3.72 6.92
CA LEU A 239 4.63 2.61 7.84
C LEU A 239 5.17 1.28 7.27
N LEU A 240 4.94 0.99 5.99
CA LEU A 240 5.37 -0.25 5.35
C LEU A 240 6.90 -0.36 5.33
N ILE A 241 7.59 0.69 4.87
CA ILE A 241 9.06 0.76 4.83
C ILE A 241 9.63 0.63 6.24
N GLY A 242 9.06 1.34 7.22
CA GLY A 242 9.48 1.26 8.61
C GLY A 242 9.31 -0.13 9.21
N VAL A 243 8.18 -0.79 8.98
CA VAL A 243 7.94 -2.18 9.43
C VAL A 243 8.90 -3.16 8.75
N PHE A 244 9.16 -2.98 7.45
CA PHE A 244 10.12 -3.80 6.72
C PHE A 244 11.54 -3.62 7.29
N ALA A 245 11.97 -2.37 7.54
CA ALA A 245 13.25 -2.07 8.17
C ALA A 245 13.37 -2.73 9.57
N LEU A 246 12.32 -2.66 10.39
CA LEU A 246 12.28 -3.33 11.70
C LEU A 246 12.47 -4.85 11.57
N ILE A 247 11.87 -5.48 10.56
CA ILE A 247 12.04 -6.92 10.30
C ILE A 247 13.48 -7.24 9.87
N LEU A 248 14.06 -6.45 8.97
CA LEU A 248 15.44 -6.64 8.54
C LEU A 248 16.42 -6.55 9.71
N ILE A 249 16.29 -5.51 10.53
CA ILE A 249 17.18 -5.24 11.66
C ILE A 249 16.98 -6.29 12.77
N THR A 250 15.74 -6.55 13.18
CA THR A 250 15.47 -7.35 14.39
C THR A 250 15.17 -8.83 14.14
N GLY A 251 14.78 -9.20 12.91
CA GLY A 251 14.34 -10.56 12.57
C GLY A 251 13.07 -11.00 13.29
N ARG A 252 12.21 -10.04 13.65
CA ARG A 252 10.95 -10.24 14.38
C ARG A 252 9.82 -9.42 13.76
N ASN A 253 8.60 -9.96 13.83
CA ASN A 253 7.38 -9.26 13.46
C ASN A 253 6.95 -8.32 14.61
N LEU A 254 7.56 -7.13 14.67
CA LEU A 254 7.26 -6.16 15.73
C LEU A 254 5.94 -5.41 15.49
N TYR A 255 5.54 -5.22 14.24
CA TYR A 255 4.29 -4.53 13.91
C TYR A 255 3.07 -5.19 14.55
N CYS A 256 2.84 -6.48 14.28
CA CYS A 256 1.65 -7.20 14.79
C CYS A 256 1.62 -7.34 16.33
N TYR A 257 2.77 -7.15 17.00
CA TYR A 257 2.91 -7.35 18.45
C TYR A 257 2.97 -6.05 19.26
N TRP A 258 3.62 -4.99 18.75
CA TRP A 258 3.85 -3.72 19.45
C TRP A 258 3.01 -2.54 18.93
N ILE A 259 2.50 -2.58 17.69
CA ILE A 259 1.97 -1.38 17.01
C ILE A 259 0.56 -1.58 16.43
N CYS A 260 0.26 -2.77 15.91
CA CYS A 260 -0.95 -3.00 15.10
C CYS A 260 -2.25 -2.66 15.86
N PRO A 261 -3.08 -1.74 15.33
CA PRO A 261 -4.36 -1.34 15.96
C PRO A 261 -5.32 -2.52 16.16
N TYR A 262 -5.50 -3.35 15.14
CA TYR A 262 -6.34 -4.55 15.26
C TYR A 262 -5.78 -5.56 16.28
N GLY A 263 -4.45 -5.62 16.41
CA GLY A 263 -3.78 -6.39 17.45
C GLY A 263 -4.15 -5.91 18.86
N ALA A 264 -4.24 -4.60 19.06
CA ALA A 264 -4.70 -4.01 20.32
C ALA A 264 -6.16 -4.38 20.62
N LEU A 265 -7.06 -4.19 19.64
CA LEU A 265 -8.48 -4.51 19.78
C LEU A 265 -8.70 -6.00 20.08
N SER A 266 -8.02 -6.89 19.36
CA SER A 266 -8.16 -8.34 19.58
C SER A 266 -7.62 -8.82 20.93
N GLU A 267 -6.66 -8.10 21.53
CA GLU A 267 -6.25 -8.35 22.93
C GLU A 267 -7.26 -7.84 23.94
N LEU A 268 -7.89 -6.70 23.66
CA LEU A 268 -8.96 -6.15 24.47
C LEU A 268 -10.18 -7.10 24.47
N LEU A 269 -10.62 -7.57 23.30
CA LEU A 269 -11.71 -8.56 23.19
C LEU A 269 -11.41 -9.85 23.96
N GLY A 270 -10.18 -10.35 23.86
CA GLY A 270 -9.77 -11.53 24.63
C GLY A 270 -9.61 -11.25 26.13
N ALA A 271 -9.35 -10.01 26.56
CA ALA A 271 -9.40 -9.64 27.97
C ALA A 271 -10.84 -9.68 28.50
N PHE A 272 -11.81 -9.18 27.74
CA PHE A 272 -13.24 -9.31 28.07
C PHE A 272 -13.69 -10.76 28.17
N GLY A 273 -13.30 -11.62 27.22
CA GLY A 273 -13.63 -13.05 27.28
C GLY A 273 -12.95 -13.77 28.46
N ARG A 274 -11.74 -13.35 28.86
CA ARG A 274 -11.08 -13.91 30.06
C ARG A 274 -11.78 -13.50 31.34
N PHE A 275 -12.26 -12.25 31.40
CA PHE A 275 -13.07 -11.77 32.51
C PHE A 275 -14.35 -12.61 32.67
N SER A 276 -15.00 -12.98 31.57
CA SER A 276 -16.16 -13.89 31.58
C SER A 276 -15.81 -15.39 31.63
N ARG A 277 -14.53 -15.75 31.81
CA ARG A 277 -14.02 -17.15 31.81
C ARG A 277 -14.32 -17.96 30.54
N THR A 278 -14.65 -17.31 29.43
CA THR A 278 -14.99 -17.94 28.14
C THR A 278 -13.84 -17.93 27.13
N SER A 279 -12.79 -17.13 27.37
CA SER A 279 -11.70 -17.00 26.40
C SER A 279 -10.74 -18.20 26.43
N TYR A 280 -10.60 -18.82 25.27
CA TYR A 280 -9.67 -19.89 24.96
C TYR A 280 -8.46 -19.39 24.18
N LYS A 281 -7.27 -19.86 24.59
CA LYS A 281 -6.02 -19.67 23.84
C LYS A 281 -5.70 -20.95 23.05
N PRO A 282 -5.87 -20.93 21.70
CA PRO A 282 -5.45 -22.02 20.84
C PRO A 282 -4.09 -22.64 21.17
N CYS A 283 -4.07 -23.97 21.25
CA CYS A 283 -2.85 -24.76 21.43
C CYS A 283 -1.85 -24.52 20.28
N GLU A 284 -0.54 -24.55 20.57
CA GLU A 284 0.53 -24.36 19.59
C GLU A 284 0.42 -25.27 18.36
N ARG A 285 -0.08 -26.50 18.53
CA ARG A 285 -0.26 -27.45 17.42
C ARG A 285 -1.24 -26.93 16.36
N SER A 286 -2.35 -26.33 16.79
CA SER A 286 -3.36 -25.76 15.90
C SER A 286 -2.77 -24.58 15.12
N ILE A 287 -2.07 -23.68 15.80
CA ILE A 287 -1.40 -22.52 15.18
C ILE A 287 -0.37 -22.97 14.13
N LYS A 288 0.42 -24.01 14.44
CA LYS A 288 1.40 -24.57 13.49
C LYS A 288 0.74 -25.22 12.27
N ARG A 289 -0.46 -25.79 12.42
CA ARG A 289 -1.23 -26.41 11.32
C ARG A 289 -1.75 -25.36 10.34
N PHE A 290 -2.30 -24.26 10.85
CA PHE A 290 -2.91 -23.21 10.03
C PHE A 290 -1.95 -22.09 9.62
N LYS A 291 -0.65 -22.17 9.97
CA LYS A 291 0.33 -21.13 9.64
C LYS A 291 0.41 -20.83 8.13
N HIS A 292 0.19 -21.84 7.29
CA HIS A 292 0.21 -21.70 5.83
C HIS A 292 -1.11 -21.20 5.25
N LEU A 293 -2.23 -21.33 5.98
CA LEU A 293 -3.54 -20.89 5.51
C LEU A 293 -3.55 -19.38 5.24
N ARG A 294 -3.06 -18.56 6.19
CA ARG A 294 -2.97 -17.10 6.02
C ARG A 294 -2.19 -16.70 4.76
N LEU A 295 -1.05 -17.34 4.53
CA LEU A 295 -0.21 -17.04 3.37
C LEU A 295 -0.85 -17.53 2.07
N PHE A 296 -1.54 -18.66 2.10
CA PHE A 296 -2.30 -19.17 0.96
C PHE A 296 -3.47 -18.25 0.60
N LEU A 297 -4.24 -17.79 1.58
CA LEU A 297 -5.33 -16.82 1.39
C LEU A 297 -4.81 -15.48 0.84
N ALA A 298 -3.67 -14.99 1.34
CA ALA A 298 -3.04 -13.80 0.79
C ALA A 298 -2.59 -14.01 -0.66
N TRP A 299 -1.99 -15.17 -0.97
CA TRP A 299 -1.51 -15.50 -2.30
C TRP A 299 -2.64 -15.59 -3.33
N ILE A 300 -3.72 -16.32 -3.02
CA ILE A 300 -4.86 -16.44 -3.94
C ILE A 300 -5.56 -15.09 -4.15
N ALA A 301 -5.69 -14.28 -3.11
CA ALA A 301 -6.27 -12.94 -3.21
C ALA A 301 -5.42 -12.01 -4.08
N LEU A 302 -4.09 -12.06 -3.96
CA LEU A 302 -3.19 -11.26 -4.81
C LEU A 302 -3.23 -11.71 -6.28
N VAL A 303 -3.13 -13.02 -6.54
CA VAL A 303 -3.19 -13.54 -7.92
C VAL A 303 -4.51 -13.15 -8.57
N PHE A 304 -5.63 -13.35 -7.86
CA PHE A 304 -6.95 -12.97 -8.35
C PHE A 304 -7.06 -11.45 -8.61
N ALA A 305 -6.58 -10.62 -7.68
CA ALA A 305 -6.62 -9.16 -7.83
C ALA A 305 -5.84 -8.66 -9.05
N PHE A 306 -4.66 -9.23 -9.32
CA PHE A 306 -3.89 -8.88 -10.50
C PHE A 306 -4.55 -9.36 -11.79
N LEU A 307 -5.18 -10.55 -11.80
CA LEU A 307 -5.93 -11.04 -12.96
C LEU A 307 -7.19 -10.22 -13.26
N MET A 308 -7.81 -9.63 -12.24
CA MET A 308 -8.98 -8.75 -12.37
C MET A 308 -8.62 -7.29 -12.68
N MET A 309 -7.35 -7.00 -12.97
CA MET A 309 -6.85 -5.65 -13.25
C MET A 309 -7.11 -4.63 -12.14
N ASN A 310 -7.31 -5.09 -10.90
CA ASN A 310 -7.57 -4.22 -9.76
C ASN A 310 -6.86 -4.76 -8.50
N PRO A 311 -5.61 -4.35 -8.23
CA PRO A 311 -4.82 -4.82 -7.10
C PRO A 311 -5.50 -4.67 -5.73
N SER A 312 -6.40 -3.70 -5.59
CA SER A 312 -7.01 -3.33 -4.32
C SER A 312 -8.12 -4.26 -3.86
N ILE A 313 -8.74 -5.01 -4.77
CA ILE A 313 -9.72 -6.04 -4.40
C ILE A 313 -9.09 -7.22 -3.64
N SER A 314 -7.75 -7.32 -3.63
CA SER A 314 -7.04 -8.29 -2.78
C SER A 314 -7.34 -8.06 -1.30
N SER A 315 -7.69 -6.82 -0.91
CA SER A 315 -7.93 -6.44 0.48
C SER A 315 -9.25 -6.98 1.01
N TYR A 316 -9.24 -8.22 1.49
CA TYR A 316 -10.40 -8.82 2.16
C TYR A 316 -10.45 -8.50 3.67
N GLU A 317 -9.55 -7.68 4.21
CA GLU A 317 -9.47 -7.47 5.66
C GLU A 317 -10.64 -6.67 6.24
N ILE A 318 -10.94 -6.92 7.51
CA ILE A 318 -11.93 -6.17 8.30
C ILE A 318 -11.40 -4.83 8.83
N PHE A 319 -10.28 -4.31 8.32
CA PHE A 319 -9.65 -3.11 8.87
C PHE A 319 -10.38 -1.83 8.46
N ALA A 320 -10.68 -1.69 7.16
CA ALA A 320 -11.45 -0.57 6.64
C ALA A 320 -12.85 -0.44 7.28
N PRO A 321 -13.68 -1.50 7.37
CA PRO A 321 -15.01 -1.36 7.97
C PRO A 321 -14.93 -1.07 9.47
N LEU A 322 -13.88 -1.52 10.16
CA LEU A 322 -13.70 -1.30 11.60
C LEU A 322 -13.22 0.12 11.94
N PHE A 323 -12.26 0.66 11.21
CA PHE A 323 -11.60 1.93 11.56
C PHE A 323 -12.05 3.10 10.68
N ALA A 324 -12.24 2.84 9.39
CA ALA A 324 -12.66 3.84 8.42
C ALA A 324 -14.18 3.87 8.23
N TRP A 325 -14.92 2.91 8.78
CA TRP A 325 -16.37 2.76 8.59
C TRP A 325 -16.76 2.60 7.12
N GLU A 326 -15.87 1.98 6.34
CA GLU A 326 -16.08 1.72 4.93
C GLU A 326 -15.71 0.29 4.58
N GLY A 327 -16.56 -0.39 3.81
CA GLY A 327 -16.29 -1.75 3.41
C GLY A 327 -17.33 -2.32 2.46
N THR A 328 -17.00 -3.46 1.87
CA THR A 328 -17.91 -4.24 1.03
C THR A 328 -18.93 -5.01 1.88
N ALA A 329 -20.02 -5.48 1.26
CA ALA A 329 -21.02 -6.30 1.95
C ALA A 329 -20.40 -7.51 2.68
N VAL A 330 -19.42 -8.18 2.06
CA VAL A 330 -18.71 -9.32 2.65
C VAL A 330 -17.89 -8.91 3.88
N GLN A 331 -17.20 -7.77 3.81
CA GLN A 331 -16.42 -7.25 4.93
C GLN A 331 -17.31 -6.85 6.10
N TRP A 332 -18.46 -6.22 5.83
CA TRP A 332 -19.45 -5.87 6.84
C TRP A 332 -20.08 -7.09 7.50
N LEU A 333 -20.32 -8.17 6.76
CA LEU A 333 -20.78 -9.44 7.32
C LEU A 333 -19.71 -10.11 8.17
N MET A 334 -18.45 -10.10 7.71
CA MET A 334 -17.35 -10.76 8.40
C MET A 334 -16.92 -10.06 9.69
N LEU A 335 -17.00 -8.73 9.75
CA LEU A 335 -16.59 -7.92 10.90
C LEU A 335 -17.23 -8.39 12.23
N PRO A 336 -18.57 -8.40 12.39
CA PRO A 336 -19.21 -8.79 13.65
C PRO A 336 -18.90 -10.24 14.03
N VAL A 337 -18.86 -11.15 13.05
CA VAL A 337 -18.50 -12.56 13.26
C VAL A 337 -17.10 -12.68 13.87
N MET A 338 -16.12 -11.96 13.31
CA MET A 338 -14.73 -12.01 13.77
C MET A 338 -14.53 -11.30 15.11
N LEU A 339 -15.25 -10.21 15.38
CA LEU A 339 -15.22 -9.53 16.69
C LEU A 339 -15.83 -10.43 17.78
N PHE A 340 -16.99 -11.02 17.52
CA PHE A 340 -17.65 -11.95 18.44
C PHE A 340 -16.77 -13.18 18.72
N ALA A 341 -16.28 -13.83 17.67
CA ALA A 341 -15.35 -14.96 17.81
C ALA A 341 -14.05 -14.57 18.54
N GLY A 342 -13.61 -13.31 18.43
CA GLY A 342 -12.43 -12.77 19.11
C GLY A 342 -12.55 -12.71 20.64
N VAL A 343 -13.77 -12.69 21.19
CA VAL A 343 -14.04 -12.78 22.63
C VAL A 343 -13.69 -14.20 23.13
N PHE A 344 -14.14 -15.21 22.40
CA PHE A 344 -13.93 -16.62 22.76
C PHE A 344 -12.55 -17.13 22.35
N ILE A 345 -11.98 -16.65 21.25
CA ILE A 345 -10.71 -17.12 20.70
C ILE A 345 -9.75 -15.94 20.55
N LEU A 346 -8.79 -15.85 21.48
CA LEU A 346 -7.82 -14.76 21.51
C LEU A 346 -7.08 -14.62 20.17
N ARG A 347 -7.15 -13.43 19.57
CA ARG A 347 -6.48 -13.09 18.30
C ARG A 347 -6.86 -14.02 17.14
N ILE A 348 -8.13 -14.47 17.05
CA ILE A 348 -8.60 -15.39 16.00
C ILE A 348 -8.26 -14.92 14.58
N TRP A 349 -8.61 -13.68 14.23
CA TRP A 349 -8.32 -13.09 12.93
C TRP A 349 -6.82 -13.08 12.64
N CYS A 350 -5.99 -12.58 13.56
CA CYS A 350 -4.54 -12.52 13.39
C CYS A 350 -3.90 -13.90 13.19
N ARG A 351 -4.47 -14.95 13.81
CA ARG A 351 -3.94 -16.32 13.77
C ARG A 351 -4.35 -17.10 12.52
N PHE A 352 -5.55 -16.87 11.99
CA PHE A 352 -6.11 -17.72 10.94
C PHE A 352 -6.40 -17.00 9.61
N PHE A 353 -6.72 -15.70 9.65
CA PHE A 353 -7.26 -14.99 8.48
C PHE A 353 -6.43 -13.79 8.03
N CYS A 354 -5.66 -13.15 8.91
CA CYS A 354 -4.96 -11.91 8.58
C CYS A 354 -3.86 -12.13 7.50
N PRO A 355 -4.00 -11.56 6.29
CA PRO A 355 -3.03 -11.73 5.21
C PRO A 355 -1.72 -11.03 5.53
N VAL A 356 -1.79 -9.80 6.06
CA VAL A 356 -0.62 -8.98 6.42
C VAL A 356 0.25 -9.70 7.45
N GLY A 357 -0.36 -10.27 8.50
CA GLY A 357 0.38 -11.07 9.48
C GLY A 357 1.08 -12.28 8.86
N GLY A 358 0.41 -12.96 7.91
CA GLY A 358 1.00 -14.07 7.15
C GLY A 358 2.22 -13.65 6.32
N ILE A 359 2.13 -12.51 5.62
CA ILE A 359 3.22 -11.96 4.81
C ILE A 359 4.39 -11.51 5.69
N LEU A 360 4.14 -10.78 6.79
CA LEU A 360 5.20 -10.34 7.69
C LEU A 360 5.93 -11.53 8.35
N ASP A 361 5.20 -12.58 8.74
CA ASP A 361 5.79 -13.81 9.28
C ASP A 361 6.61 -14.56 8.22
N PHE A 362 6.17 -14.53 6.96
CA PHE A 362 6.93 -15.06 5.83
C PHE A 362 8.23 -14.26 5.62
N LEU A 363 8.18 -12.92 5.62
CA LEU A 363 9.37 -12.06 5.50
C LEU A 363 10.37 -12.29 6.64
N VAL A 364 9.91 -12.47 7.87
CA VAL A 364 10.77 -12.86 9.00
C VAL A 364 11.45 -14.20 8.75
N THR A 365 10.73 -15.17 8.19
CA THR A 365 11.29 -16.49 7.83
C THR A 365 12.35 -16.37 6.76
N CYS A 366 12.09 -15.61 5.68
CA CYS A 366 13.05 -15.31 4.63
C CYS A 366 14.32 -14.66 5.20
N ARG A 367 14.18 -13.62 6.01
CA ARG A 367 15.31 -12.93 6.66
C ARG A 367 16.15 -13.88 7.51
N ARG A 368 15.53 -14.77 8.29
CA ARG A 368 16.26 -15.76 9.09
C ARG A 368 17.03 -16.75 8.21
N SER A 369 16.41 -17.25 7.14
CA SER A 369 17.09 -18.13 6.19
C SER A 369 18.25 -17.45 5.47
N CYS A 370 18.10 -16.17 5.09
CA CYS A 370 19.18 -15.38 4.50
C CYS A 370 20.36 -15.21 5.46
N VAL A 371 20.11 -14.82 6.72
CA VAL A 371 21.17 -14.68 7.74
C VAL A 371 21.89 -16.01 7.96
N GLN A 372 21.15 -17.12 8.15
CA GLN A 372 21.75 -18.45 8.29
C GLN A 372 22.61 -18.86 7.09
N TRP A 373 22.17 -18.53 5.88
CA TRP A 373 22.94 -18.81 4.66
C TRP A 373 24.21 -17.96 4.58
N ILE A 374 24.14 -16.66 4.91
CA ILE A 374 25.30 -15.77 4.97
C ILE A 374 26.30 -16.29 6.01
N ASP A 375 25.84 -16.58 7.22
CA ASP A 375 26.69 -17.10 8.30
C ASP A 375 27.36 -18.41 7.88
N SER A 376 26.61 -19.31 7.22
CA SER A 376 27.17 -20.57 6.71
C SER A 376 28.28 -20.37 5.68
N LYS A 377 28.17 -19.36 4.81
CA LYS A 377 29.19 -19.02 3.81
C LYS A 377 30.40 -18.34 4.44
N VAL A 378 30.18 -17.40 5.36
CA VAL A 378 31.25 -16.72 6.10
C VAL A 378 32.05 -17.74 6.92
N MET A 379 31.38 -18.69 7.58
CA MET A 379 32.03 -19.77 8.31
C MET A 379 32.84 -20.70 7.41
N LYS A 380 32.31 -21.08 6.23
CA LYS A 380 33.06 -21.86 5.23
C LYS A 380 34.30 -21.12 4.72
N ASN A 381 34.21 -19.82 4.45
CA ASN A 381 35.36 -19.01 4.04
C ASN A 381 36.43 -18.91 5.13
N LYS A 382 36.03 -18.74 6.40
CA LYS A 382 36.96 -18.75 7.55
C LYS A 382 37.67 -20.10 7.71
N LEU A 383 36.95 -21.21 7.54
CA LEU A 383 37.52 -22.56 7.58
C LEU A 383 38.51 -22.80 6.42
N SER A 384 38.14 -22.42 5.20
CA SER A 384 39.02 -22.52 4.02
C SER A 384 40.30 -21.67 4.17
N GLN A 385 40.21 -20.44 4.68
CA GLN A 385 41.39 -19.61 4.96
C GLN A 385 42.28 -20.22 6.06
N LYS A 386 41.70 -20.85 7.08
CA LYS A 386 42.46 -21.54 8.13
C LYS A 386 43.19 -22.76 7.59
N GLN A 387 42.54 -23.55 6.72
CA GLN A 387 43.16 -24.69 6.03
C GLN A 387 44.30 -24.26 5.10
N LEU A 388 44.11 -23.18 4.32
CA LEU A 388 45.16 -22.62 3.46
C LEU A 388 46.38 -22.14 4.26
N ARG A 389 46.18 -21.49 5.42
CA ARG A 389 47.28 -21.11 6.31
C ARG A 389 47.99 -22.31 6.93
N GLN A 390 47.28 -23.39 7.25
CA GLN A 390 47.90 -24.62 7.76
C GLN A 390 48.77 -25.30 6.70
N ILE A 391 48.30 -25.36 5.45
CA ILE A 391 49.08 -25.91 4.31
C ILE A 391 50.33 -25.05 4.03
N GLN A 392 50.26 -23.73 4.19
CA GLN A 392 51.42 -22.83 4.03
C GLN A 392 52.43 -22.89 5.18
N LEU A 393 52.06 -23.46 6.33
CA LEU A 393 52.91 -23.59 7.52
C LEU A 393 53.55 -24.98 7.66
N GLU A 394 53.16 -25.94 6.81
CA GLU A 394 53.88 -27.21 6.69
C GLU A 394 55.16 -26.99 5.87
N PRO A 395 56.36 -27.13 6.45
CA PRO A 395 57.59 -27.00 5.68
C PRO A 395 57.63 -28.14 4.66
N GLY A 396 57.85 -27.78 3.39
CA GLY A 396 57.93 -28.72 2.29
C GLY A 396 58.80 -29.91 2.66
N HIS A 397 58.21 -31.10 2.63
CA HIS A 397 58.94 -32.34 2.74
C HIS A 397 59.88 -32.37 1.53
N GLN A 398 61.15 -32.01 1.76
CA GLN A 398 62.20 -32.16 0.78
C GLN A 398 62.28 -33.63 0.41
N GLU A 399 61.89 -33.91 -0.82
CA GLU A 399 62.28 -35.09 -1.59
C GLU A 399 63.81 -35.17 -1.54
N LYS A 400 64.33 -36.11 -0.76
CA LYS A 400 65.73 -36.52 -0.78
C LYS A 400 65.80 -37.99 -1.15
N ALA A 401 66.25 -38.20 -2.39
CA ALA A 401 66.97 -39.34 -2.95
C ALA A 401 66.30 -40.72 -2.91
#